data_AF-A0A931GX61-F1
#
_entry.id   AF-A0A931GX61-F1
#
_cell.length_a   1.000
_cell.length_b   1.000
_cell.length_c   1.000
_cell.angle_alpha   90.00
_cell.angle_beta   90.00
_cell.angle_gamma   90.00
#
_symmetry.space_group_name_H-M   'P 1'
#
loop_
_entity.id
_entity.type
_entity.pdbx_description
1 polymer ?
#
loop_
_entity_poly.entity_id
_entity_poly.type
_entity_poly.pdbx_seq_one_letter_code
_entity_poly.pdbx_strand_id
1 'polypeptide(L)'
;MGENKRYGGAIGREIEEAVVRPKPTGLSDAELDLAHHPMTEADTPIAVRAYVRFHEAVIRPDCEAIGWTDRAVKIRLTIRNGPVSEVWVWASAVERRDHL
;
A
#
# COMPACT_ATOMS: atom_id res chain seq x y z
N MET A 1 4.04 9.84 30.88
CA MET A 1 4.86 8.74 30.37
C MET A 1 3.92 7.68 29.83
N GLY A 2 3.93 7.44 28.51
CA GLY A 2 3.21 6.35 27.85
C GLY A 2 1.78 6.65 27.37
N GLU A 3 1.62 7.54 26.39
CA GLU A 3 0.35 7.77 25.69
C GLU A 3 0.04 6.57 24.77
N ASN A 4 -0.89 5.72 25.20
CA ASN A 4 -1.41 4.58 24.43
C ASN A 4 -2.30 5.09 23.27
N LYS A 5 -1.73 5.29 22.07
CA LYS A 5 -2.52 5.57 20.86
C LYS A 5 -3.07 4.26 20.29
N ARG A 6 -4.21 3.85 20.85
CA ARG A 6 -5.12 2.88 20.24
C ARG A 6 -5.82 3.54 19.05
N TYR A 7 -5.50 3.14 17.82
CA TYR A 7 -6.39 3.34 16.68
C TYR A 7 -7.08 2.01 16.37
N GLY A 8 -8.13 1.72 17.15
CA GLY A 8 -9.08 0.65 16.88
C GLY A 8 -10.48 1.24 16.91
N GLY A 9 -11.18 1.17 15.78
CA GLY A 9 -12.63 1.32 15.72
C GLY A 9 -13.18 2.74 15.52
N ALA A 10 -13.43 3.08 14.26
CA ALA A 10 -14.54 3.94 13.88
C ALA A 10 -14.99 3.59 12.45
N ILE A 11 -15.64 2.44 12.28
CA ILE A 11 -16.45 2.19 11.08
C ILE A 11 -17.74 2.99 11.29
N GLY A 12 -17.66 4.28 10.94
CA GLY A 12 -18.77 5.21 10.86
C GLY A 12 -19.54 4.98 9.57
N ARG A 13 -20.83 4.76 9.71
CA ARG A 13 -21.81 4.47 8.67
C ARG A 13 -22.17 5.76 7.92
N GLU A 14 -21.60 5.96 6.73
CA GLU A 14 -22.12 6.89 5.71
C GLU A 14 -21.95 6.25 4.32
N ILE A 15 -23.00 5.54 3.86
CA ILE A 15 -23.13 5.14 2.47
C ILE A 15 -23.73 6.34 1.75
N GLU A 16 -22.89 7.33 1.48
CA GLU A 16 -23.24 8.48 0.65
C GLU A 16 -22.71 8.16 -0.76
N GLU A 17 -23.63 7.98 -1.72
CA GLU A 17 -23.44 7.70 -3.14
C GLU A 17 -22.00 7.74 -3.65
N ALA A 18 -21.25 6.67 -3.37
CA ALA A 18 -19.87 6.57 -3.77
C ALA A 18 -19.84 6.10 -5.22
N VAL A 19 -19.43 6.99 -6.13
CA VAL A 19 -18.76 6.55 -7.36
C VAL A 19 -17.80 5.43 -6.96
N VAL A 20 -18.02 4.21 -7.44
CA VAL A 20 -17.20 3.04 -7.11
C VAL A 20 -15.80 3.31 -7.62
N ARG A 21 -14.95 3.87 -6.75
CA ARG A 21 -13.54 4.08 -7.05
C ARG A 21 -12.84 2.78 -6.70
N PRO A 22 -12.17 2.14 -7.66
CA PRO A 22 -11.46 0.90 -7.41
C PRO A 22 -10.40 1.16 -6.34
N LYS A 23 -10.52 0.46 -5.20
CA LYS A 23 -9.57 0.55 -4.09
C LYS A 23 -8.62 -0.65 -4.15
N PRO A 24 -7.31 -0.42 -4.08
CA PRO A 24 -6.36 -1.52 -4.04
C PRO A 24 -6.51 -2.29 -2.72
N THR A 25 -6.45 -3.61 -2.81
CA THR A 25 -6.42 -4.53 -1.67
C THR A 25 -4.96 -4.88 -1.38
N GLY A 26 -4.45 -4.39 -0.24
CA GLY A 26 -3.10 -4.67 0.24
C GLY A 26 -3.05 -5.71 1.35
N LEU A 27 -1.85 -5.91 1.88
CA LEU A 27 -1.62 -6.70 3.09
C LEU A 27 -2.31 -6.04 4.29
N SER A 28 -2.94 -6.86 5.12
CA SER A 28 -3.50 -6.46 6.42
C SER A 28 -2.42 -6.22 7.47
N ASP A 29 -2.76 -5.57 8.57
CA ASP A 29 -1.83 -5.32 9.68
C ASP A 29 -1.24 -6.62 10.27
N ALA A 30 -2.04 -7.69 10.32
CA ALA A 30 -1.59 -9.00 10.79
C ALA A 30 -0.60 -9.66 9.80
N GLU A 31 -0.80 -9.47 8.50
CA GLU A 31 0.14 -9.93 7.46
C GLU A 31 1.38 -9.05 7.35
N LEU A 32 1.34 -7.81 7.82
CA LEU A 32 2.50 -6.93 7.88
C LEU A 32 3.34 -7.19 9.12
N ASP A 33 2.70 -7.29 10.28
CA ASP A 33 3.33 -7.55 11.57
C ASP A 33 4.54 -6.64 11.82
N LEU A 34 4.32 -5.32 11.76
CA LEU A 34 5.38 -4.32 11.88
C LEU A 34 6.10 -4.35 13.25
N ALA A 35 5.53 -5.02 14.24
CA ALA A 35 6.17 -5.26 15.53
C ALA A 35 7.40 -6.18 15.40
N HIS A 36 7.32 -7.19 14.54
CA HIS A 36 8.42 -8.13 14.28
C HIS A 36 9.18 -7.82 12.99
N HIS A 37 8.53 -7.13 12.04
CA HIS A 37 9.09 -6.75 10.75
C HIS A 37 9.08 -5.22 10.61
N PRO A 38 10.01 -4.50 11.27
CA PRO A 38 9.99 -3.05 11.27
C PRO A 38 10.16 -2.47 9.86
N MET A 39 9.43 -1.40 9.59
CA MET A 39 9.50 -0.68 8.33
C MET A 39 10.76 0.18 8.24
N THR A 40 11.43 0.11 7.10
CA THR A 40 12.40 1.09 6.62
C THR A 40 11.69 2.05 5.67
N GLU A 41 11.85 3.35 5.90
CA GLU A 41 11.36 4.38 4.98
C GLU A 41 12.39 4.61 3.88
N ALA A 42 11.91 4.86 2.66
CA ALA A 42 12.79 5.19 1.55
C ALA A 42 13.21 6.67 1.65
N ASP A 43 14.52 6.96 1.61
CA ASP A 43 15.00 8.36 1.57
C ASP A 43 14.41 9.13 0.37
N THR A 44 14.24 8.44 -0.75
CA THR A 44 13.55 8.93 -1.94
C THR A 44 12.68 7.82 -2.54
N PRO A 45 11.50 8.14 -3.10
CA PRO A 45 10.67 7.15 -3.79
C PRO A 45 11.43 6.42 -4.91
N ILE A 46 11.30 5.10 -4.98
CA ILE A 46 12.00 4.24 -5.95
C ILE A 46 11.01 3.76 -7.01
N ALA A 47 11.32 3.97 -8.30
CA ALA A 47 10.46 3.50 -9.39
C ALA A 47 10.41 1.95 -9.46
N VAL A 48 9.20 1.40 -9.42
CA VAL A 48 8.95 -0.05 -9.43
C VAL A 48 7.73 -0.40 -10.27
N ARG A 49 7.59 -1.69 -10.59
CA ARG A 49 6.32 -2.31 -11.01
C ARG A 49 5.90 -3.31 -9.95
N ALA A 50 4.63 -3.27 -9.57
CA ALA A 50 4.10 -4.19 -8.56
C ALA A 50 2.81 -4.84 -9.02
N TYR A 51 2.60 -6.11 -8.68
CA TYR A 51 1.28 -6.73 -8.82
C TYR A 51 0.34 -6.19 -7.73
N VAL A 52 -0.69 -5.45 -8.14
CA VAL A 52 -1.68 -4.85 -7.25
C VAL A 52 -3.04 -5.49 -7.49
N ARG A 53 -3.67 -5.95 -6.42
CA ARG A 53 -5.02 -6.53 -6.47
C ARG A 53 -6.05 -5.44 -6.21
N PHE A 54 -7.11 -5.47 -6.99
CA PHE A 54 -8.36 -4.77 -6.77
C PHE A 54 -9.46 -5.81 -6.66
N HIS A 55 -10.64 -5.42 -6.18
CA HIS A 55 -11.77 -6.34 -6.11
C HIS A 55 -12.15 -6.91 -7.48
N GLU A 56 -12.08 -6.07 -8.53
CA GLU A 56 -12.46 -6.42 -9.89
C GLU A 56 -11.33 -6.99 -10.76
N ALA A 57 -10.06 -6.74 -10.42
CA ALA A 57 -8.93 -7.12 -11.28
C ALA A 57 -7.59 -7.20 -10.55
N VAL A 58 -6.60 -7.86 -11.18
CA VAL A 58 -5.19 -7.75 -10.80
C VAL A 58 -4.46 -7.03 -11.92
N ILE A 59 -3.75 -5.95 -11.57
CA ILE A 59 -2.98 -5.15 -12.51
C ILE A 59 -1.51 -5.07 -12.09
N ARG A 60 -0.65 -4.64 -13.02
CA ARG A 60 0.78 -4.45 -12.78
C ARG A 60 1.24 -3.03 -13.15
N PRO A 61 0.84 -1.99 -12.39
CA PRO A 61 1.15 -0.60 -12.72
C PRO A 61 2.62 -0.26 -12.46
N ASP A 62 3.10 0.77 -13.17
CA ASP A 62 4.26 1.54 -12.73
C ASP A 62 3.87 2.35 -11.48
N CYS A 63 4.69 2.27 -10.43
CA CYS A 63 4.45 2.89 -9.13
C CYS A 63 5.78 3.21 -8.43
N GLU A 64 5.70 3.77 -7.22
CA GLU A 64 6.88 4.12 -6.43
C GLU A 64 6.91 3.30 -5.14
N ALA A 65 8.04 2.69 -4.80
CA ALA A 65 8.27 2.14 -3.47
C ALA A 65 8.72 3.27 -2.53
N ILE A 66 7.99 3.47 -1.44
CA ILE A 66 8.21 4.54 -0.45
C ILE A 66 8.68 4.01 0.92
N GLY A 67 8.73 2.69 1.07
CA GLY A 67 9.33 2.01 2.20
C GLY A 67 9.09 0.51 2.13
N TRP A 68 9.73 -0.25 3.00
CA TRP A 68 9.71 -1.71 2.96
C TRP A 68 9.97 -2.31 4.33
N THR A 69 9.55 -3.56 4.50
CA THR A 69 10.06 -4.47 5.53
C THR A 69 10.98 -5.49 4.87
N ASP A 70 11.40 -6.52 5.60
CA ASP A 70 12.09 -7.68 5.04
C ASP A 70 11.21 -8.52 4.08
N ARG A 71 9.87 -8.40 4.18
CA ARG A 71 8.91 -9.24 3.45
C ARG A 71 7.91 -8.48 2.58
N ALA A 72 7.71 -7.19 2.81
CA ALA A 72 6.69 -6.39 2.14
C ALA A 72 7.23 -5.03 1.70
N VAL A 73 6.57 -4.42 0.71
CA VAL A 73 6.91 -3.09 0.20
C VAL A 73 5.66 -2.23 0.23
N LYS A 74 5.81 -1.03 0.78
CA LYS A 74 4.81 0.03 0.72
C LYS A 74 4.98 0.76 -0.60
N ILE A 75 3.99 0.63 -1.48
CA ILE A 75 3.99 1.32 -2.76
C ILE A 75 3.01 2.49 -2.73
N ARG A 76 3.35 3.53 -3.48
CA ARG A 76 2.49 4.65 -3.83
C ARG A 76 2.11 4.51 -5.29
N LEU A 77 0.81 4.41 -5.56
CA LEU A 77 0.27 4.36 -6.92
C LEU A 77 -0.62 5.57 -7.21
N THR A 78 -0.56 6.04 -8.44
CA THR A 78 -1.42 7.10 -8.95
C THR A 78 -2.35 6.50 -9.99
N ILE A 79 -3.62 6.34 -9.64
CA ILE A 79 -4.65 5.89 -10.59
C ILE A 79 -4.98 7.07 -11.50
N ARG A 80 -5.14 6.83 -12.81
CA ARG A 80 -5.50 7.88 -13.78
C ARG A 80 -6.78 8.60 -13.33
N ASN A 81 -6.68 9.89 -13.03
CA ASN A 81 -7.75 10.74 -12.48
C ASN A 81 -8.28 10.32 -11.09
N GLY A 82 -7.52 9.48 -10.37
CA GLY A 82 -7.84 9.01 -9.02
C GLY A 82 -6.94 9.64 -7.96
N PRO A 83 -7.28 9.45 -6.67
CA PRO A 83 -6.40 9.84 -5.58
C PRO A 83 -5.12 9.00 -5.58
N VAL A 84 -4.03 9.60 -5.11
CA VAL A 84 -2.83 8.86 -4.75
C VAL A 84 -3.20 7.86 -3.66
N SER A 85 -2.89 6.59 -3.89
CA SER A 85 -3.19 5.51 -2.95
C SER A 85 -1.90 4.83 -2.52
N GLU A 86 -1.76 4.58 -1.22
CA GLU A 86 -0.64 3.82 -0.67
C GLU A 86 -1.14 2.43 -0.27
N VAL A 87 -0.38 1.40 -0.63
CA VAL A 87 -0.77 0.01 -0.37
C VAL A 87 0.47 -0.84 -0.11
N TRP A 88 0.33 -1.82 0.76
CA TRP A 88 1.37 -2.81 0.99
C TRP A 88 1.17 -4.04 0.12
N VAL A 89 2.27 -4.50 -0.49
CA VAL A 89 2.33 -5.73 -1.27
C VAL A 89 3.51 -6.58 -0.82
N TRP A 90 3.47 -7.88 -1.07
CA TRP A 90 4.62 -8.75 -0.81
C TRP A 90 5.83 -8.30 -1.63
N ALA A 91 7.03 -8.38 -1.06
CA ALA A 91 8.26 -7.98 -1.75
C ALA A 91 8.48 -8.77 -3.05
N SER A 92 8.08 -10.05 -3.07
CA SER A 92 8.12 -10.90 -4.27
C SER A 92 7.13 -10.47 -5.38
N ALA A 93 6.20 -9.56 -5.09
CA ALA A 93 5.28 -9.00 -6.06
C ALA A 93 5.80 -7.71 -6.71
N VAL A 94 7.01 -7.26 -6.35
CA VAL A 94 7.60 -5.99 -6.77
C VAL A 94 8.87 -6.24 -7.55
N GLU A 95 8.98 -5.57 -8.69
CA GLU A 95 10.19 -5.54 -9.52
C GLU A 95 10.68 -4.10 -9.65
N ARG A 96 11.98 -3.87 -9.46
CA ARG A 96 12.58 -2.56 -9.73
C ARG A 96 12.49 -2.23 -11.21
N ARG A 97 12.22 -0.96 -11.50
CA ARG A 97 12.26 -0.47 -12.88
C ARG A 97 13.64 0.13 -13.11
N ASP A 98 14.54 -0.65 -13.69
CA ASP A 98 15.82 -0.12 -14.14
C ASP A 98 15.53 0.84 -15.31
N HIS A 99 16.07 2.05 -15.23
CA HIS A 99 16.07 2.98 -16.35
C HIS A 99 17.06 2.44 -17.40
N LEU A 100 16.55 1.72 -18.39
CA LEU A 100 17.26 1.46 -19.65
C LEU A 100 17.31 2.74 -20.51
#